data_AF-A0AAW4N5H7-F1
#
_entry.id   AF-A0AAW4N5H7-F1
#
_cell.length_a   1.000
_cell.length_b   1.000
_cell.length_c   1.000
_cell.angle_alpha   90.00
_cell.angle_beta   90.00
_cell.angle_gamma   90.00
#
_symmetry.space_group_name_H-M   'P 1'
#
loop_
_entity.id
_entity.type
_entity.pdbx_description
1 polymer ?
#
loop_
_entity_poly.entity_id
_entity_poly.type
_entity_poly.pdbx_seq_one_letter_code
_entity_poly.pdbx_strand_id
1 'polypeptide(L)'
;MFVVHAKGNSMLPKIKDGDLCVFERYLGGSREGEIVLSQVNEYYEEYGGKYTIKKFHSEKTVNEEGVEVHSKIELQPLNKDGFQTIEIPEDNEAKIATIGVLKYIIC
;
A
#
# COMPACT_ATOMS: atom_id res chain seq x y z
N MET A 1 -4.77 -10.84 13.93
CA MET A 1 -4.72 -11.07 12.47
C MET A 1 -6.13 -11.01 11.91
N PHE A 2 -6.29 -10.76 10.62
CA PHE A 2 -7.57 -10.77 9.91
C PHE A 2 -7.37 -11.19 8.45
N VAL A 3 -8.45 -11.54 7.76
CA VAL A 3 -8.42 -12.05 6.38
C VAL A 3 -9.18 -11.11 5.45
N VAL A 4 -8.65 -10.90 4.25
CA VAL A 4 -9.29 -10.14 3.18
C VAL A 4 -9.22 -10.94 1.88
N HIS A 5 -10.33 -10.96 1.13
CA HIS A 5 -10.35 -11.51 -0.23
C HIS A 5 -9.70 -10.51 -1.18
N ALA A 6 -8.65 -10.93 -1.88
CA ALA A 6 -8.01 -10.12 -2.90
C ALA A 6 -8.95 -9.94 -4.09
N LYS A 7 -9.00 -8.71 -4.62
CA LYS A 7 -9.73 -8.38 -5.84
C LYS A 7 -8.79 -7.72 -6.84
N GLY A 8 -8.83 -8.17 -8.08
CA GLY A 8 -8.03 -7.63 -9.18
C GLY A 8 -6.65 -8.27 -9.32
N ASN A 9 -5.88 -7.72 -10.27
CA ASN A 9 -4.64 -8.33 -10.77
C ASN A 9 -3.39 -7.44 -10.61
N SER A 10 -3.50 -6.31 -9.91
CA SER A 10 -2.39 -5.35 -9.69
C SER A 10 -1.24 -5.93 -8.86
N MET A 11 -1.47 -7.04 -8.17
CA MET A 11 -0.48 -7.70 -7.31
C MET A 11 0.02 -9.05 -7.86
N LEU A 12 -0.31 -9.38 -9.11
CA LEU A 12 0.25 -10.53 -9.79
C LEU A 12 1.79 -10.43 -9.91
N PRO A 13 2.50 -11.57 -9.96
CA PRO A 13 1.98 -12.94 -9.83
C PRO A 13 1.79 -13.39 -8.37
N LYS A 14 2.15 -12.53 -7.40
CA LYS A 14 2.22 -12.91 -5.98
C LYS A 14 0.85 -13.09 -5.34
N ILE A 15 -0.11 -12.21 -5.65
CA ILE A 15 -1.49 -12.25 -5.18
C ILE A 15 -2.40 -12.24 -6.40
N LYS A 16 -3.31 -13.21 -6.48
CA LYS A 16 -4.28 -13.38 -7.56
C LYS A 16 -5.67 -12.92 -7.13
N ASP A 17 -6.52 -12.59 -8.09
CA ASP A 17 -7.94 -12.35 -7.83
C ASP A 17 -8.55 -13.59 -7.14
N GLY A 18 -9.21 -13.37 -6.01
CA GLY A 18 -9.84 -14.43 -5.21
C GLY A 18 -8.98 -15.02 -4.09
N ASP A 19 -7.67 -14.75 -4.05
CA ASP A 19 -6.81 -15.23 -2.96
C ASP A 19 -7.27 -14.69 -1.59
N LEU A 20 -7.10 -15.50 -0.55
CA LEU A 20 -7.32 -15.08 0.83
C LEU A 20 -6.01 -14.56 1.45
N CYS A 21 -5.92 -13.24 1.60
CA CYS A 21 -4.77 -12.57 2.18
C CYS A 21 -4.92 -12.42 3.69
N VAL A 22 -4.00 -12.99 4.45
CA VAL A 22 -3.95 -12.88 5.92
C VAL A 22 -3.05 -11.73 6.33
N PHE A 23 -3.61 -10.76 7.03
CA PHE A 23 -2.92 -9.57 7.50
C PHE A 23 -2.73 -9.58 9.02
N GLU A 24 -1.57 -9.11 9.47
CA GLU A 24 -1.36 -8.65 10.83
C GLU A 24 -1.76 -7.17 10.93
N ARG A 25 -2.45 -6.78 12.01
CA ARG A 25 -2.85 -5.38 12.20
C ARG A 25 -1.61 -4.52 12.37
N TYR A 26 -1.55 -3.42 11.64
CA TYR A 26 -0.45 -2.48 11.76
C TYR A 26 -0.60 -1.66 13.05
N LEU A 27 0.44 -1.67 13.89
CA LEU A 27 0.46 -1.00 15.20
C LEU A 27 1.54 0.09 15.30
N GLY A 28 2.21 0.41 14.18
CA GLY A 28 3.36 1.31 14.14
C GLY A 28 4.64 0.61 13.67
N GLY A 29 5.70 1.39 13.49
CA GLY A 29 6.99 0.92 12.94
C GLY A 29 7.10 1.10 11.43
N SER A 30 8.28 0.80 10.87
CA SER A 30 8.47 0.87 9.43
C SER A 30 7.63 -0.19 8.71
N ARG A 31 7.13 0.17 7.55
CA ARG A 31 6.42 -0.70 6.60
C ARG A 31 7.03 -0.57 5.20
N GLU A 32 8.26 -0.05 5.14
CA GLU A 32 9.00 0.14 3.91
C GLU A 32 9.21 -1.20 3.20
N GLY A 33 8.79 -1.26 1.93
CA GLY A 33 8.90 -2.46 1.11
C GLY A 33 7.87 -3.55 1.40
N GLU A 34 7.04 -3.40 2.42
CA GLU A 34 6.03 -4.38 2.82
C GLU A 34 4.79 -4.32 1.93
N ILE A 35 4.09 -5.45 1.79
CA ILE A 35 2.77 -5.47 1.16
C ILE A 35 1.73 -5.17 2.24
N VAL A 36 0.98 -4.09 2.03
CA VAL A 36 0.05 -3.56 3.02
C VAL A 36 -1.36 -3.50 2.48
N LEU A 37 -2.32 -3.65 3.39
CA LEU A 37 -3.68 -3.19 3.17
C LEU A 37 -3.77 -1.74 3.66
N SER A 38 -4.04 -0.83 2.73
CA SER A 38 -4.18 0.59 3.02
C SER A 38 -5.58 1.08 2.65
N GLN A 39 -6.14 1.93 3.51
CA GLN A 39 -7.30 2.75 3.19
C GLN A 39 -6.82 4.08 2.61
N VAL A 40 -7.37 4.48 1.46
CA VAL A 40 -7.10 5.77 0.83
C VAL A 40 -8.39 6.59 0.84
N ASN A 41 -8.34 7.81 1.38
CA ASN A 41 -9.53 8.65 1.57
C ASN A 41 -10.03 9.33 0.28
N GLU A 42 -9.25 9.28 -0.80
CA GLU A 42 -9.66 9.71 -2.14
C GLU A 42 -10.17 8.52 -2.97
N TYR A 43 -11.17 8.77 -3.80
CA TYR A 43 -11.85 7.78 -4.62
C TYR A 43 -10.90 7.31 -5.73
N TYR A 44 -10.05 6.31 -5.46
CA TYR A 44 -9.25 5.66 -6.49
C TYR A 44 -10.12 4.63 -7.22
N GLU A 45 -10.42 4.90 -8.48
CA GLU A 45 -11.46 4.24 -9.28
C GLU A 45 -11.13 2.81 -9.76
N GLU A 46 -10.03 2.18 -9.33
CA GLU A 46 -9.62 0.87 -9.87
C GLU A 46 -10.69 -0.22 -9.63
N TYR A 47 -11.33 -0.22 -8.45
CA TYR A 47 -12.39 -1.17 -8.09
C TYR A 47 -13.53 -0.57 -7.24
N GLY A 48 -13.66 0.77 -7.20
CA GLY A 48 -14.72 1.46 -6.46
C GLY A 48 -14.66 1.32 -4.92
N GLY A 49 -13.54 0.81 -4.39
CA GLY A 49 -13.32 0.60 -2.97
C GLY A 49 -12.31 1.59 -2.37
N LYS A 50 -12.49 1.95 -1.10
CA LYS A 50 -11.53 2.81 -0.35
C LYS A 50 -10.27 2.07 0.10
N TYR A 51 -10.10 0.79 -0.25
CA TYR A 51 -9.03 -0.07 0.23
C TYR A 51 -8.25 -0.67 -0.93
N THR A 52 -6.93 -0.74 -0.78
CA THR A 52 -6.03 -1.29 -1.78
C THR A 52 -4.94 -2.15 -1.12
N ILE A 53 -4.54 -3.21 -1.80
CA ILE A 53 -3.38 -4.03 -1.44
C ILE A 53 -2.26 -3.66 -2.39
N LYS A 54 -1.20 -3.07 -1.87
CA LYS A 54 -0.06 -2.58 -2.66
C LYS A 54 1.23 -2.73 -1.85
N LYS A 55 2.38 -2.69 -2.52
CA LYS A 55 3.67 -2.57 -1.86
C LYS A 55 3.85 -1.12 -1.39
N PHE A 56 4.10 -0.93 -0.11
CA PHE A 56 4.38 0.39 0.45
C PHE A 56 5.83 0.78 0.16
N HIS A 57 6.02 1.99 -0.33
CA HIS A 57 7.32 2.61 -0.51
C HIS A 57 7.27 4.04 0.01
N SER A 58 8.30 4.43 0.74
CA SER A 58 8.50 5.76 1.29
C SER A 58 9.94 6.18 1.04
N GLU A 59 10.09 7.36 0.47
CA GLU A 59 11.38 8.02 0.32
C GLU A 59 11.37 9.28 1.19
N LYS A 60 12.43 9.46 1.99
CA LYS A 60 12.65 10.66 2.80
C LYS A 60 13.94 11.30 2.34
N THR A 61 13.84 12.52 1.83
CA THR A 61 14.99 13.34 1.44
C THR A 61 15.32 14.30 2.57
N VAL A 62 16.58 14.31 2.98
CA VAL A 62 17.13 15.26 3.95
C VAL A 62 18.05 16.24 3.24
N ASN A 63 18.08 17.50 3.66
CA ASN A 63 19.06 18.48 3.18
C ASN A 63 20.44 18.24 3.81
N GLU A 64 21.41 19.07 3.42
CA GLU A 64 22.78 19.06 3.95
C GLU A 64 22.85 19.29 5.47
N GLU A 65 21.81 19.87 6.07
CA GLU A 65 21.68 20.12 7.51
C GLU A 65 20.96 18.97 8.26
N GLY A 66 20.59 17.90 7.55
CA GLY A 66 19.88 16.74 8.11
C GLY A 66 18.39 16.98 8.38
N VAL A 67 17.82 18.08 7.89
CA VAL A 67 16.39 18.39 7.99
C VAL A 67 15.65 17.67 6.87
N GLU A 68 14.58 16.95 7.21
CA GLU A 68 13.68 16.32 6.24
C GLU A 68 12.98 17.42 5.42
N VAL A 69 13.19 17.40 4.11
CA VAL A 69 12.71 18.42 3.16
C VAL A 69 11.59 17.89 2.28
N HIS A 70 11.59 16.57 2.04
CA HIS A 70 10.60 15.93 1.19
C HIS A 70 10.39 14.47 1.63
N SER A 71 9.15 14.09 1.91
CA SER A 71 8.69 12.71 1.99
C SER A 71 7.81 12.38 0.79
N LYS A 72 8.03 11.23 0.17
CA LYS A 72 7.13 10.71 -0.85
C LYS A 72 6.63 9.35 -0.40
N ILE A 73 5.32 9.17 -0.38
CA ILE A 73 4.71 7.86 -0.15
C ILE A 73 4.11 7.35 -1.46
N GLU A 74 4.43 6.11 -1.79
CA GLU A 74 3.93 5.40 -2.95
C GLU A 74 3.31 4.07 -2.54
N LEU A 75 2.16 3.77 -3.14
CA LEU A 75 1.56 2.43 -3.10
C LEU A 75 1.72 1.80 -4.48
N GLN A 76 2.70 0.93 -4.58
CA GLN A 76 3.16 0.37 -5.84
C GLN A 76 2.46 -0.97 -6.15
N PRO A 77 1.91 -1.15 -7.36
CA PRO A 77 1.50 -2.48 -7.81
C PRO A 77 2.73 -3.36 -8.06
N LEU A 78 2.58 -4.68 -7.94
CA LEU A 78 3.62 -5.62 -8.37
C LEU A 78 3.51 -5.93 -9.86
N ASN A 79 2.30 -5.91 -10.38
CA ASN A 79 2.02 -6.02 -11.81
C ASN A 79 1.93 -4.62 -12.41
N LYS A 80 2.92 -4.21 -13.22
CA LYS A 80 2.95 -2.90 -13.88
C LYS A 80 2.21 -2.87 -15.22
N ASP A 81 1.68 -4.00 -15.67
CA ASP A 81 0.91 -4.08 -16.91
C ASP A 81 -0.52 -3.58 -16.68
N GLY A 82 -0.78 -2.33 -17.06
CA GLY A 82 -2.09 -1.69 -16.93
C GLY A 82 -2.43 -1.14 -15.54
N PHE A 83 -1.49 -1.20 -14.58
CA PHE A 83 -1.69 -0.68 -13.22
C PHE A 83 -0.64 0.36 -12.86
N GLN A 84 -1.08 1.48 -12.29
CA GLN A 84 -0.23 2.61 -11.94
C GLN A 84 0.06 2.65 -10.45
N THR A 85 1.21 3.23 -10.09
CA THR A 85 1.53 3.58 -8.71
C THR A 85 0.57 4.66 -8.23
N ILE A 86 0.07 4.50 -7.00
CA ILE A 86 -0.69 5.54 -6.32
C ILE A 86 0.31 6.37 -5.51
N GLU A 87 0.54 7.60 -5.95
CA GLU A 87 1.39 8.56 -5.23
C GLU A 87 0.55 9.36 -4.23
N ILE A 88 1.04 9.46 -2.99
CA ILE A 88 0.40 10.24 -1.93
C ILE A 88 1.26 11.49 -1.67
N PRO A 89 0.76 12.70 -1.98
CA PRO A 89 1.48 13.95 -1.70
C PRO A 89 1.72 14.15 -0.20
N GLU A 90 2.80 14.85 0.17
CA GLU A 90 3.14 15.19 1.57
C GLU A 90 1.98 15.83 2.33
N ASP A 91 1.30 16.80 1.70
CA ASP A 91 0.16 17.50 2.29
C ASP A 91 -1.05 16.59 2.57
N ASN A 92 -1.00 15.35 2.06
CA ASN A 92 -2.07 14.36 2.10
C ASN A 92 -1.68 13.09 2.87
N GLU A 93 -0.56 13.03 3.60
CA GLU A 93 -0.21 11.82 4.40
C GLU A 93 -1.32 11.43 5.40
N ALA A 94 -2.07 12.40 5.92
CA ALA A 94 -3.24 12.15 6.78
C ALA A 94 -4.41 11.43 6.07
N LYS A 95 -4.36 11.28 4.74
CA LYS A 95 -5.41 10.66 3.92
C LYS A 95 -5.18 9.17 3.65
N ILE A 96 -4.06 8.59 4.10
CA ILE A 96 -3.79 7.17 4.00
C ILE A 96 -3.69 6.53 5.39
N ALA A 97 -4.44 5.45 5.59
CA ALA A 97 -4.36 4.65 6.81
C ALA A 97 -3.92 3.22 6.46
N THR A 98 -2.74 2.81 6.94
CA THR A 98 -2.33 1.40 6.85
C THR A 98 -3.07 0.59 7.91
N ILE A 99 -3.84 -0.40 7.46
CA ILE A 99 -4.68 -1.26 8.31
C ILE A 99 -3.90 -2.49 8.75
N GLY A 100 -3.11 -3.07 7.85
CA GLY A 100 -2.33 -4.27 8.15
C GLY A 100 -1.23 -4.58 7.16
N VAL A 101 -0.30 -5.43 7.60
CA VAL A 101 0.84 -5.94 6.83
C VAL A 101 0.59 -7.40 6.48
N LEU A 102 0.76 -7.76 5.22
CA LEU A 102 0.52 -9.10 4.70
C LEU A 102 1.48 -10.10 5.36
N LYS A 103 0.96 -11.24 5.83
CA LYS A 103 1.77 -12.32 6.40
C LYS A 103 1.67 -13.61 5.59
N TYR A 104 0.47 -13.96 5.15
CA TYR A 104 0.23 -15.20 4.43
C TYR A 104 -0.79 -14.99 3.31
N ILE A 105 -0.69 -15.83 2.28
CA ILE A 105 -1.65 -15.92 1.19
C ILE A 105 -2.13 -17.37 1.18
N ILE A 106 -3.43 -17.57 1.24
CA ILE A 106 -4.08 -18.87 1.12
C ILE A 106 -4.77 -18.88 -0.24
N CYS A 107 -4.32 -19.78 -1.10
CA CYS A 107 -4.77 -19.96 -2.47
C CYS A 107 -5.69 -21.18 -2.62
#